data_AF-A0A316NPN3-F1
#
_entry.id   AF-A0A316NPN3-F1
#
_cell.length_a   1.000
_cell.length_b   1.000
_cell.length_c   1.000
_cell.angle_alpha   90.00
_cell.angle_beta   90.00
_cell.angle_gamma   90.00
#
_symmetry.space_group_name_H-M   'P 1'
#
loop_
_entity.id
_entity.type
_entity.pdbx_description
1 polymer ?
#
loop_
_entity_poly.entity_id
_entity_poly.type
_entity_poly.pdbx_seq_one_letter_code
_entity_poly.pdbx_strand_id
1 'polypeptide(L)'
;MYQGKHYQKNEHVEKRSRAKKPLAALVALVLIIGAVVGGTLAYLAARTDAIVNTFNPAKVDIMVEENFDGSTKKDVKIKNTGDTEVYIRATYVVTWKDAAGNVYPEQPQSGVDYNISLNLEQGWFYYNGYYYYTAPVAPLASTGVLIDLCTPVTGRAPEGYTLSVNVLASAIQSVPAEAVGEAWGVSIAPGSVTAYSAGN
;
A
#
# COMPACT_ATOMS: atom_id res chain seq x y z
N MET A 1 35.11 109.19 41.82
CA MET A 1 36.14 108.97 40.76
C MET A 1 35.85 107.63 40.10
N TYR A 2 36.00 107.59 38.77
CA TYR A 2 35.98 106.44 37.86
C TYR A 2 34.65 105.95 37.24
N GLN A 3 34.60 106.13 35.91
CA GLN A 3 33.63 105.62 34.94
C GLN A 3 33.90 104.15 34.55
N GLY A 4 32.85 103.46 34.10
CA GLY A 4 32.96 102.25 33.28
C GLY A 4 31.58 101.88 32.68
N LYS A 5 31.19 102.55 31.59
CA LYS A 5 31.14 102.03 30.20
C LYS A 5 30.11 100.91 29.93
N HIS A 6 29.27 101.25 28.94
CA HIS A 6 28.22 100.48 28.30
C HIS A 6 28.66 99.12 27.75
N TYR A 7 27.77 98.13 27.85
CA TYR A 7 27.70 97.05 26.87
C TYR A 7 26.24 96.61 26.70
N GLN A 8 25.59 97.08 25.63
CA GLN A 8 24.32 96.53 25.16
C GLN A 8 24.65 95.26 24.37
N LYS A 9 24.27 94.10 24.90
CA LYS A 9 24.37 92.83 24.18
C LYS A 9 23.04 92.57 23.50
N ASN A 10 23.01 92.81 22.19
CA ASN A 10 21.87 92.52 21.34
C ASN A 10 21.52 91.03 21.42
N GLU A 11 20.25 90.74 21.75
CA GLU A 11 19.63 89.45 21.60
C GLU A 11 19.68 89.01 20.12
N HIS A 12 20.36 87.91 19.85
CA HIS A 12 20.00 87.04 18.72
C HIS A 12 19.34 85.80 19.31
N VAL A 13 18.05 85.89 19.60
CA VAL A 13 17.20 84.72 19.81
C VAL A 13 17.05 84.06 18.44
N GLU A 14 17.90 83.08 18.13
CA GLU A 14 17.61 82.13 17.06
C GLU A 14 16.28 81.45 17.41
N LYS A 15 15.21 81.85 16.71
CA LYS A 15 13.98 81.06 16.64
C LYS A 15 14.31 79.75 15.91
N ARG A 16 14.90 78.78 16.63
CA ARG A 16 14.94 77.39 16.18
C ARG A 16 13.51 76.98 15.89
N SER A 17 13.20 76.75 14.62
CA SER A 17 11.87 76.34 14.16
C SER A 17 11.46 75.05 14.90
N ARG A 18 10.69 75.19 15.98
CA ARG A 18 10.19 74.06 16.80
C ARG A 18 9.26 73.13 16.00
N ALA A 19 8.89 73.50 14.77
CA ALA A 19 8.02 72.74 13.88
C ALA A 19 8.64 71.47 13.24
N LYS A 20 9.98 71.31 13.24
CA LYS A 20 10.63 70.13 12.60
C LYS A 20 10.58 68.85 13.45
N LYS A 21 10.58 68.98 14.78
CA LYS A 21 10.52 67.85 15.73
C LYS A 21 9.16 67.14 15.75
N PRO A 22 8.00 67.82 15.80
CA PRO A 22 6.70 67.14 15.75
C PRO A 22 6.45 66.51 14.38
N LEU A 23 6.94 67.11 13.28
CA LEU A 23 6.84 66.53 11.95
C LEU A 23 7.63 65.22 11.84
N ALA A 24 8.86 65.18 12.35
CA ALA A 24 9.65 63.96 12.39
C ALA A 24 9.01 62.87 13.26
N ALA A 25 8.42 63.24 14.40
CA ALA A 25 7.69 62.31 15.26
C ALA A 25 6.43 61.75 14.59
N LEU A 26 5.70 62.58 13.84
CA LEU A 26 4.53 62.16 13.07
C LEU A 26 4.92 61.22 11.91
N VAL A 27 5.99 61.53 11.20
CA VAL A 27 6.53 60.64 10.15
C VAL A 27 6.97 59.30 10.74
N ALA A 28 7.67 59.30 11.88
CA ALA A 28 8.06 58.07 12.57
C ALA A 28 6.84 57.24 13.00
N LEU A 29 5.78 57.89 13.51
CA LEU A 29 4.54 57.22 13.88
C LEU A 29 3.85 56.58 12.67
N VAL A 30 3.78 57.30 11.54
CA VAL A 30 3.21 56.77 10.29
C VAL A 30 4.02 55.57 9.77
N LEU A 31 5.35 55.62 9.85
CA LEU A 31 6.21 54.50 9.45
C LEU A 31 5.99 53.26 10.33
N ILE A 32 5.85 53.44 11.65
CA ILE A 32 5.55 52.35 12.58
C ILE A 32 4.19 51.73 12.25
N ILE A 33 3.16 52.54 12.06
CA ILE A 33 1.82 52.05 11.71
C ILE A 33 1.86 51.31 10.36
N GLY A 34 2.54 51.87 9.36
CA GLY A 34 2.71 51.25 8.05
C GLY A 34 3.44 49.90 8.13
N ALA A 35 4.49 49.80 8.94
CA ALA A 35 5.22 48.55 9.14
C ALA A 35 4.37 47.48 9.86
N VAL A 36 3.58 47.87 10.85
CA VAL A 36 2.67 46.95 11.58
C VAL A 36 1.56 46.43 10.66
N VAL A 37 0.90 47.34 9.93
CA VAL A 37 -0.17 46.98 8.99
C VAL A 37 0.38 46.14 7.84
N GLY A 38 1.51 46.55 7.25
CA GLY A 38 2.17 45.82 6.18
C GLY A 38 2.65 44.44 6.62
N GLY A 39 3.24 44.33 7.82
CA GLY A 39 3.65 43.04 8.40
C GLY A 39 2.47 42.11 8.65
N THR A 40 1.34 42.63 9.14
CA THR A 40 0.13 41.84 9.39
C THR A 40 -0.49 41.35 8.08
N LEU A 41 -0.57 42.22 7.07
CA LEU A 41 -1.04 41.83 5.73
C LEU A 41 -0.11 40.82 5.08
N ALA A 42 1.21 40.98 5.20
CA ALA A 42 2.18 40.01 4.69
C ALA A 42 2.06 38.65 5.37
N TYR A 43 1.87 38.63 6.69
CA TYR A 43 1.66 37.40 7.45
C TYR A 43 0.34 36.70 7.08
N LEU A 44 -0.74 37.45 6.86
CA LEU A 44 -2.03 36.89 6.42
C LEU A 44 -2.01 36.45 4.95
N ALA A 45 -1.23 37.13 4.11
CA ALA A 45 -1.07 36.81 2.69
C ALA A 45 -0.05 35.69 2.46
N ALA A 46 0.80 35.39 3.44
CA ALA A 46 1.73 34.27 3.41
C ALA A 46 0.93 32.95 3.41
N ARG A 47 0.65 32.46 2.21
CA ARG A 47 0.16 31.10 1.99
C ARG A 47 1.38 30.21 1.85
N THR A 48 1.57 29.29 2.79
CA THR A 48 2.41 28.12 2.55
C THR A 48 1.61 27.16 1.67
N ASP A 49 2.20 26.69 0.58
CA ASP A 49 1.59 25.62 -0.21
C ASP A 49 1.25 24.44 0.71
N ALA A 50 0.07 23.85 0.51
CA ALA A 50 -0.34 22.70 1.30
C ALA A 50 0.64 21.55 1.03
N ILE A 51 1.29 21.05 2.08
CA ILE A 51 2.00 19.77 1.99
C ILE A 51 0.90 18.71 1.86
N VAL A 52 0.71 18.21 0.64
CA VAL A 52 -0.23 17.11 0.38
C VAL A 52 0.38 15.84 0.96
N ASN A 53 -0.22 15.32 2.03
CA ASN A 53 0.12 14.00 2.54
C ASN A 53 -0.60 12.95 1.67
N THR A 54 0.08 12.46 0.64
CA THR A 54 -0.43 11.39 -0.22
C THR A 54 -0.30 10.07 0.52
N PHE A 55 -1.40 9.57 1.06
CA PHE A 55 -1.48 8.20 1.58
C PHE A 55 -1.76 7.25 0.41
N ASN A 56 -0.77 6.45 0.01
CA ASN A 56 -0.95 5.39 -0.99
C ASN A 56 -1.03 4.04 -0.27
N PRO A 57 -2.24 3.44 -0.11
CA PRO A 57 -2.38 2.15 0.53
C PRO A 57 -1.70 1.06 -0.32
N ALA A 58 -1.18 0.03 0.36
CA ALA A 58 -0.59 -1.12 -0.29
C ALA A 58 -1.61 -1.84 -1.20
N LYS A 59 -1.19 -2.20 -2.41
CA LYS A 59 -1.96 -2.97 -3.37
C LYS A 59 -1.60 -4.45 -3.23
N VAL A 60 -2.58 -5.25 -2.83
CA VAL A 60 -2.51 -6.72 -2.85
C VAL A 60 -3.14 -7.22 -4.16
N ASP A 61 -2.37 -7.95 -4.95
CA ASP A 61 -2.82 -8.50 -6.23
C ASP A 61 -2.00 -9.75 -6.58
N ILE A 62 -2.63 -10.75 -7.20
CA ILE A 62 -1.99 -12.02 -7.54
C ILE A 62 -2.44 -12.56 -8.89
N MET A 63 -1.59 -13.39 -9.49
CA MET A 63 -1.85 -14.08 -10.74
C MET A 63 -1.43 -15.54 -10.64
N VAL A 64 -2.31 -16.45 -11.05
CA VAL A 64 -1.94 -17.87 -11.23
C VAL A 64 -1.16 -17.98 -12.54
N GLU A 65 0.09 -18.45 -12.46
CA GLU A 65 0.91 -18.79 -13.62
C GLU A 65 0.90 -20.31 -13.79
N GLU A 66 0.58 -20.79 -14.99
CA GLU A 66 0.45 -22.21 -15.28
C GLU A 66 0.77 -22.51 -16.75
N ASN A 67 1.23 -23.73 -17.01
CA ASN A 67 1.37 -24.27 -18.36
C ASN A 67 0.17 -25.19 -18.65
N PHE A 68 -0.74 -24.76 -19.52
CA PHE A 68 -1.91 -25.54 -19.92
C PHE A 68 -1.93 -25.80 -21.42
N ASP A 69 -1.90 -27.08 -21.81
CA ASP A 69 -1.88 -27.50 -23.22
C ASP A 69 -3.27 -27.92 -23.76
N GLY A 70 -4.34 -27.59 -23.02
CA GLY A 70 -5.72 -27.98 -23.33
C GLY A 70 -6.18 -29.27 -22.64
N SER A 71 -5.25 -30.09 -22.12
CA SER A 71 -5.58 -31.33 -21.40
C SER A 71 -4.80 -31.49 -20.10
N THR A 72 -3.56 -31.00 -20.08
CA THR A 72 -2.61 -31.19 -19.01
C THR A 72 -2.26 -29.83 -18.44
N LYS A 73 -2.32 -29.73 -17.11
CA LYS A 73 -1.88 -28.54 -16.38
C LYS A 73 -0.56 -28.83 -15.67
N LYS A 74 0.42 -27.94 -15.78
CA LYS A 74 1.76 -28.11 -15.20
C LYS A 74 2.27 -26.81 -14.60
N ASP A 75 3.26 -26.95 -13.71
CA ASP A 75 4.06 -25.86 -13.16
C ASP A 75 3.21 -24.72 -12.58
N VAL A 76 2.12 -25.08 -11.88
CA VAL A 76 1.21 -24.07 -11.33
C VAL A 76 1.87 -23.37 -10.15
N LYS A 77 2.07 -22.07 -10.27
CA LYS A 77 2.61 -21.18 -9.25
C LYS A 77 1.75 -19.92 -9.17
N ILE A 78 1.91 -19.15 -8.10
CA ILE A 78 1.16 -17.93 -7.91
C ILE A 78 2.14 -16.77 -7.78
N LYS A 79 1.98 -15.78 -8.64
CA LYS A 79 2.79 -14.56 -8.68
C LYS A 79 2.09 -13.46 -7.91
N ASN A 80 2.86 -12.76 -7.08
CA ASN A 80 2.43 -11.50 -6.49
C ASN A 80 2.61 -10.36 -7.53
N THR A 81 1.50 -9.79 -7.99
CA THR A 81 1.47 -8.64 -8.92
C THR A 81 1.14 -7.33 -8.21
N GLY A 82 1.01 -7.38 -6.89
CA GLY A 82 0.88 -6.22 -6.01
C GLY A 82 2.21 -5.51 -5.78
N ASP A 83 2.17 -4.49 -4.91
CA ASP A 83 3.33 -3.67 -4.54
C ASP A 83 3.78 -3.90 -3.09
N THR A 84 3.14 -4.82 -2.38
CA THR A 84 3.49 -5.21 -1.01
C THR A 84 3.74 -6.71 -0.90
N GLU A 85 4.44 -7.11 0.15
CA GLU A 85 4.68 -8.51 0.44
C GLU A 85 3.41 -9.17 1.01
N VAL A 86 3.12 -10.40 0.56
CA VAL A 86 1.85 -11.07 0.86
C VAL A 86 2.04 -12.53 1.26
N TYR A 87 1.19 -13.02 2.16
CA TYR A 87 0.94 -14.45 2.28
C TYR A 87 -0.09 -14.87 1.24
N ILE A 88 0.10 -16.08 0.69
CA ILE A 88 -0.75 -16.64 -0.35
C ILE A 88 -1.28 -17.99 0.12
N ARG A 89 -2.58 -18.21 -0.06
CA ARG A 89 -3.18 -19.54 0.02
C ARG A 89 -3.91 -19.87 -1.27
N ALA A 90 -3.99 -21.15 -1.58
CA ALA A 90 -4.68 -21.64 -2.76
C ALA A 90 -5.46 -22.91 -2.48
N THR A 91 -6.44 -23.17 -3.31
CA THR A 91 -7.13 -24.45 -3.43
C THR A 91 -7.42 -24.69 -4.91
N TYR A 92 -7.89 -25.87 -5.25
CA TYR A 92 -8.24 -26.20 -6.63
C TYR A 92 -9.55 -26.99 -6.70
N VAL A 93 -10.25 -26.82 -7.81
CA VAL A 93 -11.50 -27.52 -8.11
C VAL A 93 -11.32 -28.23 -9.44
N VAL A 94 -11.60 -29.52 -9.45
CA VAL A 94 -11.54 -30.37 -10.65
C VAL A 94 -12.95 -30.74 -11.06
N THR A 95 -13.28 -30.47 -12.33
CA THR A 95 -14.60 -30.69 -12.94
C THR A 95 -14.43 -31.25 -14.34
N TRP A 96 -15.48 -31.88 -14.86
CA TRP A 96 -15.61 -32.13 -16.30
C TRP A 96 -16.32 -30.95 -16.94
N LYS A 97 -15.79 -30.42 -18.06
CA LYS A 97 -16.45 -29.36 -18.82
C LYS A 97 -16.57 -29.70 -20.30
N ASP A 98 -17.69 -29.34 -20.89
CA ASP A 98 -17.86 -29.40 -22.34
C ASP A 98 -17.29 -28.15 -23.03
N ALA A 99 -17.33 -28.13 -24.37
CA ALA A 99 -16.86 -26.99 -25.17
C ALA A 99 -17.67 -25.69 -24.96
N ALA A 100 -18.89 -25.80 -24.42
CA ALA A 100 -19.74 -24.65 -24.08
C ALA A 100 -19.51 -24.15 -22.64
N GLY A 101 -18.68 -24.84 -21.86
CA GLY A 101 -18.37 -24.51 -20.47
C GLY A 101 -19.35 -25.08 -19.44
N ASN A 102 -20.28 -25.96 -19.83
CA ASN A 102 -21.19 -26.62 -18.90
C ASN A 102 -20.44 -27.67 -18.09
N VAL A 103 -20.76 -27.76 -16.80
CA VAL A 103 -20.13 -28.70 -15.87
C VAL A 103 -20.93 -30.01 -15.86
N TYR A 104 -20.24 -31.14 -16.00
CA TYR A 104 -20.87 -32.46 -15.84
C TYR A 104 -21.32 -32.65 -14.38
N PRO A 105 -22.50 -33.25 -14.12
CA PRO A 105 -23.02 -33.39 -12.76
C PRO A 105 -22.14 -34.20 -11.81
N GLU A 106 -21.43 -35.21 -12.33
CA GLU A 106 -20.54 -36.05 -11.53
C GLU A 106 -19.14 -35.45 -11.51
N GLN A 107 -18.59 -35.29 -10.29
CA GLN A 107 -17.26 -34.75 -10.11
C GLN A 107 -16.19 -35.81 -10.45
N PRO A 108 -15.14 -35.45 -11.20
CA PRO A 108 -14.00 -36.34 -11.44
C PRO A 108 -13.37 -36.80 -10.12
N GLN A 109 -13.01 -38.07 -10.03
CA GLN A 109 -12.35 -38.65 -8.86
C GLN A 109 -10.82 -38.73 -9.06
N SER A 110 -10.07 -38.15 -8.12
CA SER A 110 -8.61 -38.24 -8.09
C SER A 110 -8.13 -39.70 -7.99
N GLY A 111 -7.12 -40.06 -8.78
CA GLY A 111 -6.54 -41.41 -8.87
C GLY A 111 -7.36 -42.41 -9.71
N VAL A 112 -8.56 -42.02 -10.16
CA VAL A 112 -9.41 -42.85 -11.03
C VAL A 112 -9.59 -42.18 -12.38
N ASP A 113 -10.05 -40.93 -12.37
CA ASP A 113 -10.39 -40.15 -13.55
C ASP A 113 -9.28 -39.20 -13.98
N TYR A 114 -8.44 -38.79 -13.04
CA TYR A 114 -7.28 -37.93 -13.26
C TYR A 114 -6.21 -38.20 -12.20
N ASN A 115 -4.97 -37.84 -12.51
CA ASN A 115 -3.86 -37.83 -11.57
C ASN A 115 -3.43 -36.40 -11.31
N ILE A 116 -3.06 -36.09 -10.07
CA ILE A 116 -2.51 -34.80 -9.67
C ILE A 116 -1.28 -35.01 -8.78
N SER A 117 -0.21 -34.31 -9.11
CA SER A 117 1.04 -34.27 -8.34
C SER A 117 1.19 -32.89 -7.72
N LEU A 118 1.22 -32.84 -6.39
CA LEU A 118 1.42 -31.62 -5.61
C LEU A 118 2.86 -31.54 -5.12
N ASN A 119 3.42 -30.34 -5.12
CA ASN A 119 4.81 -30.12 -4.69
C ASN A 119 4.89 -29.40 -3.34
N LEU A 120 4.59 -30.15 -2.28
CA LEU A 120 4.56 -29.59 -0.93
C LEU A 120 5.96 -29.23 -0.40
N GLU A 121 7.01 -29.86 -0.94
CA GLU A 121 8.40 -29.58 -0.58
C GLU A 121 8.84 -28.17 -0.98
N GLN A 122 8.16 -27.55 -1.95
CA GLN A 122 8.40 -26.17 -2.38
C GLN A 122 7.70 -25.13 -1.49
N GLY A 123 7.64 -25.35 -0.18
CA GLY A 123 7.18 -24.35 0.80
C GLY A 123 5.66 -24.27 1.00
N TRP A 124 4.91 -25.21 0.43
CA TRP A 124 3.45 -25.31 0.58
C TRP A 124 3.05 -26.21 1.74
N PHE A 125 2.08 -25.77 2.53
CA PHE A 125 1.55 -26.52 3.67
C PHE A 125 0.03 -26.64 3.57
N TYR A 126 -0.49 -27.87 3.63
CA TYR A 126 -1.93 -28.11 3.60
C TYR A 126 -2.55 -27.95 5.00
N TYR A 127 -3.59 -27.13 5.10
CA TYR A 127 -4.36 -26.95 6.32
C TYR A 127 -5.82 -26.61 6.00
N ASN A 128 -6.76 -27.38 6.55
CA ASN A 128 -8.21 -27.13 6.44
C ASN A 128 -8.72 -26.76 5.02
N GLY A 129 -8.36 -27.54 4.01
CA GLY A 129 -8.87 -27.38 2.63
C GLY A 129 -8.10 -26.39 1.75
N TYR A 130 -7.06 -25.74 2.29
CA TYR A 130 -6.19 -24.82 1.57
C TYR A 130 -4.72 -25.23 1.68
N TYR A 131 -3.96 -24.90 0.64
CA TYR A 131 -2.50 -24.95 0.63
C TYR A 131 -1.98 -23.53 0.86
N TYR A 132 -1.20 -23.34 1.91
CA TYR A 132 -0.60 -22.07 2.28
C TYR A 132 0.86 -22.05 1.89
N TYR A 133 1.30 -20.99 1.23
CA TYR A 133 2.72 -20.76 1.03
C TYR A 133 3.29 -20.16 2.32
N THR A 134 4.20 -20.88 2.96
CA THR A 134 4.61 -20.60 4.35
C THR A 134 5.59 -19.45 4.48
N ALA A 135 6.14 -18.96 3.37
CA ALA A 135 6.96 -17.75 3.31
C ALA A 135 6.15 -16.58 2.72
N PRO A 136 6.33 -15.35 3.19
CA PRO A 136 5.84 -14.18 2.48
C PRO A 136 6.40 -14.09 1.05
N VAL A 137 5.59 -13.61 0.11
CA VAL A 137 5.94 -13.46 -1.31
C VAL A 137 6.11 -11.98 -1.63
N ALA A 138 7.34 -11.58 -1.95
CA ALA A 138 7.67 -10.20 -2.32
C ALA A 138 6.95 -9.77 -3.62
N PRO A 139 6.79 -8.44 -3.86
CA PRO A 139 6.28 -7.92 -5.12
C PRO A 139 7.02 -8.50 -6.33
N LEU A 140 6.28 -8.88 -7.37
CA LEU A 140 6.77 -9.48 -8.62
C LEU A 140 7.41 -10.87 -8.48
N ALA A 141 7.54 -11.41 -7.26
CA ALA A 141 8.00 -12.77 -7.04
C ALA A 141 6.85 -13.78 -7.19
N SER A 142 7.20 -15.04 -7.45
CA SER A 142 6.27 -16.16 -7.47
C SER A 142 6.54 -17.10 -6.31
N THR A 143 5.50 -17.81 -5.87
CA THR A 143 5.62 -18.96 -4.98
C THR A 143 6.45 -20.07 -5.63
N GLY A 144 6.83 -21.06 -4.82
CA GLY A 144 7.14 -22.40 -5.34
C GLY A 144 5.97 -23.00 -6.12
N VAL A 145 6.25 -24.01 -6.94
CA VAL A 145 5.22 -24.76 -7.67
C VAL A 145 4.30 -25.46 -6.67
N LEU A 146 2.99 -25.31 -6.84
CA LEU A 146 1.97 -26.00 -6.04
C LEU A 146 1.54 -27.31 -6.72
N ILE A 147 1.22 -27.25 -8.01
CA ILE A 147 0.82 -28.42 -8.82
C ILE A 147 1.88 -28.61 -9.90
N ASP A 148 2.67 -29.67 -9.78
CA ASP A 148 3.68 -30.03 -10.79
C ASP A 148 2.99 -30.51 -12.07
N LEU A 149 1.99 -31.37 -11.92
CA LEU A 149 1.32 -32.03 -13.02
C LEU A 149 -0.10 -32.44 -12.63
N CYS A 150 -1.06 -32.14 -13.50
CA CYS A 150 -2.39 -32.72 -13.46
C CYS A 150 -2.80 -33.20 -14.86
N THR A 151 -3.14 -34.48 -14.97
CA THR A 151 -3.47 -35.15 -16.24
C THR A 151 -4.74 -36.00 -16.11
N PRO A 152 -5.62 -36.00 -17.12
CA PRO A 152 -6.73 -36.93 -17.18
C PRO A 152 -6.24 -38.36 -17.41
N VAL A 153 -6.99 -39.34 -16.90
CA VAL A 153 -6.81 -40.76 -17.24
C VAL A 153 -7.56 -41.05 -18.54
N THR A 154 -6.87 -41.64 -19.52
CA THR A 154 -7.42 -41.94 -20.84
C THR A 154 -8.69 -42.80 -20.75
N GLY A 155 -9.75 -42.37 -21.44
CA GLY A 155 -11.02 -43.10 -21.53
C GLY A 155 -11.95 -42.96 -20.33
N ARG A 156 -11.63 -42.09 -19.35
CA ARG A 156 -12.48 -41.83 -18.16
C ARG A 156 -13.39 -40.61 -18.31
N ALA A 157 -13.07 -39.70 -19.22
CA ALA A 157 -13.89 -38.53 -19.45
C ALA A 157 -15.27 -38.92 -20.01
N PRO A 158 -16.37 -38.32 -19.53
CA PRO A 158 -17.68 -38.42 -20.17
C PRO A 158 -17.63 -37.96 -21.63
N GLU A 159 -18.52 -38.50 -22.47
CA GLU A 159 -18.55 -38.18 -23.89
C GLU A 159 -18.79 -36.67 -24.12
N GLY A 160 -17.88 -36.02 -24.84
CA GLY A 160 -17.93 -34.58 -25.11
C GLY A 160 -17.40 -33.68 -24.00
N TYR A 161 -16.87 -34.23 -22.91
CA TYR A 161 -16.29 -33.47 -21.80
C TYR A 161 -14.77 -33.65 -21.70
N THR A 162 -14.09 -32.62 -21.19
CA THR A 162 -12.67 -32.64 -20.88
C THR A 162 -12.42 -32.24 -19.42
N LEU A 163 -11.27 -32.65 -18.89
CA LEU A 163 -10.89 -32.33 -17.51
C LEU A 163 -10.60 -30.83 -17.41
N SER A 164 -11.27 -30.16 -16.48
CA SER A 164 -11.05 -28.75 -16.16
C SER A 164 -10.59 -28.63 -14.71
N VAL A 165 -9.37 -28.12 -14.54
CA VAL A 165 -8.78 -27.83 -13.23
C VAL A 165 -8.73 -26.32 -13.06
N ASN A 166 -9.40 -25.80 -12.05
CA ASN A 166 -9.40 -24.38 -11.72
C ASN A 166 -8.70 -24.14 -10.38
N VAL A 167 -7.75 -23.23 -10.36
CA VAL A 167 -6.97 -22.90 -9.16
C VAL A 167 -7.46 -21.58 -8.61
N LEU A 168 -7.92 -21.62 -7.36
CA LEU A 168 -8.46 -20.47 -6.64
C LEU A 168 -7.42 -20.04 -5.61
N ALA A 169 -6.88 -18.85 -5.78
CA ALA A 169 -5.88 -18.29 -4.89
C ALA A 169 -6.37 -17.00 -4.23
N SER A 170 -5.86 -16.72 -3.04
CA SER A 170 -6.11 -15.47 -2.31
C SER A 170 -4.85 -15.04 -1.59
N ALA A 171 -4.67 -13.73 -1.42
CA ALA A 171 -3.52 -13.15 -0.77
C ALA A 171 -3.91 -12.11 0.28
N ILE A 172 -3.08 -11.96 1.31
CA ILE A 172 -3.18 -10.97 2.38
C ILE A 172 -1.80 -10.38 2.63
N GLN A 173 -1.72 -9.09 2.90
CA GLN A 173 -0.47 -8.42 3.24
C GLN A 173 0.24 -9.11 4.42
N SER A 174 1.56 -9.28 4.33
CA SER A 174 2.34 -9.96 5.38
C SER A 174 2.47 -9.15 6.68
N VAL A 175 2.23 -7.84 6.60
CA VAL A 175 2.31 -6.89 7.71
C VAL A 175 1.00 -6.10 7.80
N PRO A 176 0.39 -5.97 9.00
CA PRO A 176 0.84 -6.50 10.29
C PRO A 176 0.71 -8.03 10.37
N ALA A 177 1.49 -8.67 11.26
CA ALA A 177 1.61 -10.13 11.32
C ALA A 177 0.28 -10.83 11.67
N GLU A 178 -0.61 -10.10 12.36
CA GLU A 178 -1.93 -10.55 12.78
C GLU A 178 -2.93 -10.60 11.61
N ALA A 179 -2.69 -9.88 10.50
CA ALA A 179 -3.66 -9.75 9.40
C ALA A 179 -4.11 -11.09 8.83
N VAL A 180 -3.19 -12.04 8.70
CA VAL A 180 -3.49 -13.41 8.25
C VAL A 180 -4.32 -14.17 9.29
N GLY A 181 -3.96 -14.01 10.56
CA GLY A 181 -4.67 -14.63 11.69
C GLY A 181 -6.12 -14.16 11.77
N GLU A 182 -6.34 -12.85 11.69
CA GLU A 182 -7.67 -12.25 11.75
C GLU A 182 -8.55 -12.60 10.56
N ALA A 183 -7.99 -12.66 9.34
CA ALA A 183 -8.77 -12.86 8.13
C ALA A 183 -8.97 -14.34 7.76
N TRP A 184 -7.97 -15.19 8.00
CA TRP A 184 -8.02 -16.62 7.64
C TRP A 184 -8.12 -17.54 8.85
N GLY A 185 -8.00 -17.03 10.07
CA GLY A 185 -8.05 -17.85 11.28
C GLY A 185 -6.84 -18.77 11.45
N VAL A 186 -5.69 -18.42 10.85
CA VAL A 186 -4.47 -19.25 10.90
C VAL A 186 -3.22 -18.47 11.30
N SER A 187 -2.32 -19.13 12.02
CA SER A 187 -0.94 -18.69 12.25
C SER A 187 -0.01 -19.42 11.29
N ILE A 188 0.78 -18.67 10.52
CA ILE A 188 1.74 -19.22 9.55
C ILE A 188 3.17 -19.03 10.10
N ALA A 189 3.94 -20.12 10.08
CA ALA A 189 5.37 -20.13 10.31
C ALA A 189 6.05 -20.92 9.18
N PRO A 190 7.37 -20.77 8.98
CA PRO A 190 8.10 -21.57 7.98
C PRO A 190 7.82 -23.07 8.16
N GLY A 191 7.21 -23.69 7.15
CA GLY A 191 6.85 -25.12 7.18
C GLY A 191 5.70 -25.51 8.12
N SER A 192 4.92 -24.57 8.66
CA SER A 192 3.81 -24.88 9.57
C SER A 192 2.64 -23.90 9.45
N VAL A 193 1.42 -24.44 9.47
CA VAL A 193 0.19 -23.65 9.59
C VAL A 193 -0.68 -24.26 10.69
N THR A 194 -1.14 -23.42 11.60
CA THR A 194 -1.95 -23.82 12.77
C THR A 194 -3.12 -22.86 12.95
N ALA A 195 -4.09 -23.23 13.80
CA ALA A 195 -5.20 -22.35 14.13
C ALA A 195 -4.68 -21.06 14.80
N TYR A 196 -5.17 -19.91 14.34
CA TYR A 196 -4.87 -18.64 14.98
C TYR A 196 -5.54 -18.59 16.35
N SER A 197 -4.75 -18.26 17.37
CA SER A 197 -5.25 -17.94 18.70
C SER A 197 -4.88 -16.49 18.96
N ALA A 198 -5.86 -15.59 18.88
CA ALA A 198 -5.65 -14.21 19.28
C ALA A 198 -5.20 -14.19 20.74
N GLY A 199 -4.08 -13.51 21.03
CA GLY A 199 -3.66 -13.30 22.41
C GLY A 199 -4.76 -12.55 23.17
N ASN A 200 -5.20 -13.10 24.31
CA ASN A 200 -6.05 -12.40 25.27
C ASN A 200 -5.36 -11.15 25.82
#